data_AF-A0A9P9EYM1-F1
#
_entry.id   AF-A0A9P9EYM1-F1
#
_cell.length_a   1.000
_cell.length_b   1.000
_cell.length_c   1.000
_cell.angle_alpha   90.00
_cell.angle_beta   90.00
_cell.angle_gamma   90.00
#
_symmetry.space_group_name_H-M   'P 1'
#
loop_
_entity.id
_entity.type
_entity.pdbx_description
1 polymer ?
#
loop_
_entity_poly.entity_id
_entity_poly.type
_entity_poly.pdbx_seq_one_letter_code
_entity_poly.pdbx_strand_id
1 'polypeptide(L)'
;MDQRKTEDARVIALCQSAFQAEHRAQFQQAYDLHREALAGLVKIVDGSSLFDRERKRVARKQIKFHNARVQLIKSVVDGRQDKLSIVLPSSLSLSEDLQVARPNGSLPIGLEELWLAKYLKEKEANPALPVNPAMQHLLQVPVPYFTPTLDPSLPNVTYHIYRNADGSLMHGTLLYFKVKTETDDRQTLYTLQVRKMPRYQMNLATLHRATEFTNPCIAVKITPIDRYTDKYKAGITGRPMEFLTASPRTILEQPDRLDKPTWSPRRFNFAGRQFVWVTEGKEHEPQVLYEVEKVWPKPGSKTGKKEHKVVGRKLCWGEYKVGMKKAAVLHMVGGLDQYFREHLLASQLSRHAVLVHGHDT
;
A
#
# COMPACT_ATOMS: atom_id res chain seq x y z
N MET A 1 35.84 5.48 -1.09
CA MET A 1 34.39 5.28 -0.88
C MET A 1 33.90 6.43 0.00
N ASP A 2 32.93 7.23 -0.46
CA ASP A 2 32.64 8.60 0.00
C ASP A 2 32.11 8.65 1.45
N GLN A 3 32.83 9.33 2.36
CA GLN A 3 32.47 9.48 3.79
C GLN A 3 31.02 9.95 3.99
N ARG A 4 30.50 10.77 3.08
CA ARG A 4 29.11 11.25 3.10
C ARG A 4 28.08 10.13 2.95
N LYS A 5 28.35 9.13 2.12
CA LYS A 5 27.45 7.98 1.95
C LYS A 5 27.38 7.14 3.22
N THR A 6 28.50 7.00 3.91
CA THR A 6 28.58 6.30 5.20
C THR A 6 27.80 7.05 6.28
N GLU A 7 27.90 8.38 6.33
CA GLU A 7 27.14 9.20 7.27
C GLU A 7 25.62 9.12 7.01
N ASP A 8 25.19 9.23 5.75
CA ASP A 8 23.77 9.09 5.38
C ASP A 8 23.22 7.71 5.76
N ALA A 9 23.97 6.64 5.48
CA ALA A 9 23.60 5.29 5.86
C ALA A 9 23.44 5.15 7.38
N ARG A 10 24.32 5.77 8.16
CA ARG A 10 24.22 5.81 9.63
C ARG A 10 22.97 6.53 10.10
N VAL A 11 22.64 7.70 9.53
CA VAL A 11 21.42 8.44 9.88
C VAL A 11 20.17 7.67 9.50
N ILE A 12 20.16 6.99 8.34
CA ILE A 12 19.05 6.12 7.94
C ILE A 12 18.87 4.96 8.93
N ALA A 13 19.97 4.32 9.36
CA ALA A 13 19.94 3.26 10.36
C ALA A 13 19.38 3.77 11.70
N LEU A 14 19.79 4.97 12.16
CA LEU A 14 19.21 5.60 13.35
C LEU A 14 17.71 5.84 13.21
N CYS A 15 17.26 6.31 12.04
CA CYS A 15 15.84 6.52 11.79
C CYS A 15 15.05 5.21 11.93
N GLN A 16 15.57 4.12 11.37
CA GLN A 16 14.94 2.79 11.45
C GLN A 16 14.95 2.26 12.90
N SER A 17 16.08 2.32 13.58
CA SER A 17 16.22 1.86 14.97
C SER A 17 15.25 2.57 15.92
N ALA A 18 15.01 3.87 15.71
CA ALA A 18 14.03 4.61 16.50
C ALA A 18 12.63 3.99 16.42
N PHE A 19 12.15 3.68 15.22
CA PHE A 19 10.85 3.02 15.03
C PHE A 19 10.83 1.56 15.53
N GLN A 20 11.95 0.84 15.44
CA GLN A 20 12.04 -0.51 16.01
C GLN A 20 11.92 -0.48 17.55
N ALA A 21 12.53 0.51 18.21
CA ALA A 21 12.39 0.70 19.64
C ALA A 21 10.95 1.09 20.02
N GLU A 22 10.28 1.95 19.24
CA GLU A 22 8.85 2.24 19.43
C GLU A 22 8.01 0.97 19.36
N HIS A 23 8.25 0.15 18.35
CA HIS A 23 7.53 -1.10 18.11
C HIS A 23 7.65 -2.07 19.28
N ARG A 24 8.83 -2.13 19.91
CA ARG A 24 9.12 -2.97 21.08
C ARG A 24 8.70 -2.33 22.42
N ALA A 25 7.97 -1.22 22.38
CA ALA A 25 7.60 -0.43 23.56
C ALA A 25 8.79 0.05 24.42
N GLN A 26 9.98 0.18 23.82
CA GLN A 26 11.19 0.70 24.47
C GLN A 26 11.20 2.24 24.37
N PHE A 27 10.22 2.90 24.99
CA PHE A 27 9.89 4.30 24.70
C PHE A 27 10.99 5.31 25.05
N GLN A 28 11.72 5.11 26.15
CA GLN A 28 12.87 5.95 26.49
C GLN A 28 13.95 5.86 25.40
N GLN A 29 14.32 4.65 25.01
CA GLN A 29 15.28 4.41 23.94
C GLN A 29 14.80 4.98 22.60
N ALA A 30 13.52 4.78 22.26
CA ALA A 30 12.93 5.33 21.06
C ALA A 30 13.02 6.87 21.04
N TYR A 31 12.69 7.53 22.15
CA TYR A 31 12.78 8.98 22.30
C TYR A 31 14.20 9.50 22.01
N ASP A 32 15.21 8.87 22.61
CA ASP A 32 16.62 9.26 22.42
C ASP A 32 17.08 9.02 20.98
N LEU A 33 16.74 7.87 20.39
CA LEU A 33 17.04 7.55 18.99
C LEU A 33 16.36 8.51 18.01
N HIS A 34 15.10 8.91 18.25
CA HIS A 34 14.43 9.90 17.41
C HIS A 34 15.14 11.26 17.46
N ARG A 35 15.63 11.68 18.63
CA ARG A 35 16.39 12.94 18.78
C ARG A 35 17.75 12.87 18.09
N GLU A 36 18.44 11.74 18.18
CA GLU A 36 19.72 11.55 17.48
C GLU A 36 19.51 11.53 15.96
N ALA A 37 18.49 10.82 15.47
CA ALA A 37 18.11 10.82 14.07
C ALA A 37 17.79 12.23 13.57
N LEU A 38 17.05 13.04 14.35
CA LEU A 38 16.78 14.44 14.03
C LEU A 38 18.05 15.27 13.86
N ALA A 39 19.00 15.15 14.79
CA ALA A 39 20.27 15.86 14.71
C ALA A 39 21.05 15.46 13.45
N GLY A 40 21.08 14.16 13.12
CA GLY A 40 21.69 13.66 11.88
C GLY A 40 21.01 14.18 10.62
N LEU A 41 19.68 14.18 10.58
CA LEU A 41 18.91 14.68 9.44
C LEU A 41 19.09 16.19 9.21
N VAL A 42 19.20 16.99 10.29
CA VAL A 42 19.50 18.42 10.19
C VAL A 42 20.87 18.64 9.56
N LYS A 43 21.90 17.91 10.01
CA LYS A 43 23.24 17.94 9.39
C LYS A 43 23.19 17.58 7.90
N ILE A 44 22.39 16.60 7.51
CA ILE A 44 22.16 16.25 6.10
C ILE A 44 21.60 17.44 5.33
N VAL A 45 20.61 18.15 5.87
CA VAL A 45 19.97 19.30 5.22
C VAL A 45 20.93 20.48 5.08
N ASP A 46 21.74 20.73 6.11
CA ASP A 46 22.67 21.86 6.18
C ASP A 46 23.91 21.63 5.32
N GLY A 47 24.42 20.38 5.28
CA GLY A 47 25.54 19.98 4.43
C GLY A 47 25.17 19.62 2.98
N SER A 48 23.89 19.72 2.60
CA SER A 48 23.44 19.46 1.22
C SER A 48 23.71 20.65 0.29
N SER A 49 24.27 20.38 -0.88
CA SER A 49 24.46 21.38 -1.94
C SER A 49 23.13 21.80 -2.57
N LEU A 50 23.15 22.86 -3.40
CA LEU A 50 21.99 23.30 -4.19
C LEU A 50 21.50 22.24 -5.20
N PHE A 51 22.36 21.28 -5.56
CA PHE A 51 22.05 20.19 -6.49
C PHE A 51 21.45 18.96 -5.78
N ASP A 52 21.53 18.88 -4.44
CA ASP A 52 21.01 17.77 -3.62
C ASP A 52 19.53 17.93 -3.26
N ARG A 53 18.72 18.44 -4.19
CA ARG A 53 17.31 18.81 -3.93
C ARG A 53 16.49 17.65 -3.38
N GLU A 54 16.67 16.46 -3.93
CA GLU A 54 15.93 15.27 -3.52
C GLU A 54 16.33 14.81 -2.11
N ARG A 55 17.64 14.68 -1.87
CA ARG A 55 18.20 14.33 -0.56
C ARG A 55 17.71 15.29 0.52
N LYS A 56 17.79 16.60 0.26
CA LYS A 56 17.32 17.65 1.18
C LYS A 56 15.82 17.56 1.43
N ARG A 57 15.03 17.27 0.41
CA ARG A 57 13.57 17.10 0.53
C ARG A 57 13.21 15.89 1.38
N VAL A 58 13.83 14.74 1.12
CA VAL A 58 13.60 13.52 1.91
C VAL A 58 13.98 13.76 3.37
N ALA A 59 15.15 14.33 3.63
CA ALA A 59 15.60 14.64 4.99
C ALA A 59 14.63 15.60 5.72
N ARG A 60 14.18 16.68 5.07
CA ARG A 60 13.17 17.60 5.64
C ARG A 60 11.85 16.91 6.00
N LYS A 61 11.41 15.94 5.19
CA LYS A 61 10.20 15.16 5.48
C LYS A 61 10.39 14.26 6.69
N GLN A 62 11.53 13.57 6.76
CA GLN A 62 11.89 12.77 7.92
C GLN A 62 12.00 13.63 9.18
N ILE A 63 12.60 14.82 9.12
CA ILE A 63 12.66 15.76 10.26
C ILE A 63 11.25 16.07 10.79
N LYS A 64 10.31 16.39 9.89
CA LYS A 64 8.93 16.67 10.30
C LYS A 64 8.28 15.44 10.95
N PHE A 65 8.56 14.25 10.44
CA PHE A 65 8.00 13.01 10.95
C PHE A 65 8.57 12.65 12.32
N HIS A 66 9.90 12.59 12.45
CA HIS A 66 10.59 12.32 13.72
C HIS A 66 10.26 13.36 14.80
N ASN A 67 10.14 14.66 14.46
CA ASN A 67 9.71 15.66 15.43
C ASN A 67 8.31 15.38 15.98
N ALA A 68 7.36 15.02 15.12
CA ALA A 68 6.01 14.66 15.57
C ALA A 68 6.02 13.43 16.48
N ARG A 69 6.88 12.44 16.19
CA ARG A 69 7.04 11.24 17.01
C ARG A 69 7.64 11.55 18.38
N VAL A 70 8.67 12.40 18.46
CA VAL A 70 9.26 12.86 19.72
C VAL A 70 8.19 13.46 20.65
N GLN A 71 7.31 14.32 20.11
CA GLN A 71 6.25 14.93 20.92
C GLN A 71 5.25 13.91 21.48
N LEU A 72 4.91 12.88 20.69
CA LEU A 72 4.02 11.81 21.14
C LEU A 72 4.69 10.91 22.18
N ILE A 73 5.89 10.41 21.89
CA ILE A 73 6.62 9.52 22.79
C ILE A 73 6.94 10.21 24.11
N LYS A 74 7.22 11.51 24.10
CA LYS A 74 7.47 12.29 25.31
C LYS A 74 6.34 12.15 26.33
N SER A 75 5.08 12.12 25.89
CA SER A 75 3.96 11.93 26.81
C SER A 75 4.00 10.58 27.52
N VAL A 76 4.51 9.54 26.87
CA VAL A 76 4.69 8.21 27.46
C VAL A 76 5.89 8.17 28.40
N VAL A 77 7.01 8.75 27.96
CA VAL A 77 8.25 8.84 28.76
C VAL A 77 8.05 9.66 30.05
N ASP A 78 7.30 10.77 29.96
CA ASP A 78 6.98 11.62 31.12
C ASP A 78 5.92 10.98 32.05
N GLY A 79 5.41 9.77 31.74
CA GLY A 79 4.37 9.09 32.53
C GLY A 79 2.97 9.69 32.40
N ARG A 80 2.71 10.50 31.37
CA ARG A 80 1.38 11.08 31.10
C ARG A 80 0.46 10.17 30.30
N GLN A 81 1.02 9.14 29.65
CA GLN A 81 0.30 8.11 28.92
C GLN A 81 0.99 6.75 29.13
N ASP A 82 0.22 5.67 29.27
CA ASP A 82 0.80 4.33 29.47
C ASP A 82 1.41 3.76 28.17
N LYS A 83 0.83 4.12 27.03
CA LYS A 83 1.21 3.61 25.71
C LYS A 83 0.86 4.59 24.61
N LEU A 84 1.49 4.39 23.45
CA LEU A 84 1.11 5.08 22.23
C LEU A 84 -0.26 4.62 21.73
N SER A 85 -1.03 5.55 21.17
CA SER A 85 -2.33 5.28 20.55
C SER A 85 -2.22 4.33 19.36
N ILE A 86 -1.09 4.32 18.66
CA ILE A 86 -0.79 3.41 17.57
C ILE A 86 0.70 3.14 17.42
N VAL A 87 1.03 1.87 17.17
CA VAL A 87 2.32 1.44 16.64
C VAL A 87 2.26 1.52 15.11
N LEU A 88 3.22 2.21 14.52
CA LEU A 88 3.26 2.44 13.08
C LEU A 88 3.65 1.15 12.32
N PRO A 89 3.07 0.90 11.14
CA PRO A 89 3.41 -0.29 10.36
C PRO A 89 4.87 -0.25 9.89
N SER A 90 5.53 -1.39 9.97
CA SER A 90 6.93 -1.60 9.57
C SER A 90 7.12 -3.00 8.96
N SER A 91 8.33 -3.32 8.51
CA SER A 91 8.69 -4.68 8.12
C SER A 91 8.67 -5.65 9.31
N LEU A 92 8.93 -5.17 10.54
CA LEU A 92 8.84 -6.00 11.75
C LEU A 92 7.39 -6.39 12.03
N SER A 93 6.47 -5.42 12.06
CA SER A 93 5.05 -5.70 12.28
C SER A 93 4.48 -6.61 11.19
N LEU A 94 4.95 -6.47 9.95
CA LEU A 94 4.63 -7.41 8.88
C LEU A 94 5.11 -8.83 9.22
N SER A 95 6.38 -9.00 9.59
CA SER A 95 6.93 -10.32 9.92
C SER A 95 6.22 -10.98 11.09
N GLU A 96 5.85 -10.21 12.12
CA GLU A 96 5.08 -10.71 13.25
C GLU A 96 3.65 -11.11 12.85
N ASP A 97 2.95 -10.27 12.07
CA ASP A 97 1.60 -10.56 11.58
C ASP A 97 1.55 -11.82 10.70
N LEU A 98 2.68 -12.17 10.05
CA LEU A 98 2.84 -13.39 9.28
C LEU A 98 3.20 -14.63 10.14
N GLN A 99 3.66 -14.45 11.39
CA GLN A 99 4.02 -15.56 12.29
C GLN A 99 2.86 -15.96 13.21
N VAL A 100 1.86 -15.10 13.37
CA VAL A 100 0.72 -15.35 14.26
C VAL A 100 -0.36 -16.12 13.51
N ALA A 101 -0.64 -17.36 13.98
CA ALA A 101 -1.83 -18.09 13.56
C ALA A 101 -3.08 -17.34 14.03
N ARG A 102 -4.12 -17.30 13.20
CA ARG A 102 -5.37 -16.64 13.56
C ARG A 102 -6.12 -17.43 14.64
N PRO A 103 -7.02 -16.80 15.41
CA PRO A 103 -7.78 -17.50 16.46
C PRO A 103 -8.56 -18.73 15.97
N ASN A 104 -8.97 -18.75 14.70
CA ASN A 104 -9.64 -19.88 14.08
C ASN A 104 -8.69 -20.90 13.44
N GLY A 105 -7.39 -20.84 13.73
CA GLY A 105 -6.36 -21.71 13.20
C GLY A 105 -5.97 -21.45 11.74
N SER A 106 -6.61 -20.48 11.06
CA SER A 106 -6.26 -20.16 9.68
C SER A 106 -4.99 -19.30 9.58
N LEU A 107 -4.29 -19.40 8.46
CA LEU A 107 -3.09 -18.61 8.21
C LEU A 107 -3.45 -17.23 7.65
N PRO A 108 -2.61 -16.21 7.90
CA PRO A 108 -2.66 -14.96 7.16
C PRO A 108 -2.58 -15.20 5.64
N ILE A 109 -3.42 -14.56 4.84
CA ILE A 109 -3.40 -14.74 3.37
C ILE A 109 -2.11 -14.21 2.77
N GLY A 110 -1.50 -13.19 3.39
CA GLY A 110 -0.17 -12.72 3.00
C GLY A 110 0.90 -13.82 3.14
N LEU A 111 0.84 -14.65 4.18
CA LEU A 111 1.77 -15.76 4.37
C LEU A 111 1.55 -16.82 3.30
N GLU A 112 0.29 -17.16 3.03
CA GLU A 112 -0.08 -18.11 1.99
C GLU A 112 0.41 -17.68 0.60
N GLU A 113 0.30 -16.38 0.26
CA GLU A 113 0.84 -15.84 -0.99
C GLU A 113 2.37 -16.00 -1.06
N LEU A 114 3.08 -15.66 0.01
CA LEU A 114 4.54 -15.78 0.05
C LEU A 114 5.01 -17.24 -0.07
N TRP A 115 4.34 -18.15 0.64
CA TRP A 115 4.62 -19.58 0.57
C TRP A 115 4.34 -20.15 -0.81
N LEU A 116 3.17 -19.85 -1.38
CA LEU A 116 2.80 -20.32 -2.71
C LEU A 116 3.76 -19.78 -3.77
N ALA A 117 4.09 -18.49 -3.73
CA ALA A 117 5.00 -17.88 -4.68
C ALA A 117 6.42 -18.45 -4.59
N LYS A 118 6.92 -18.69 -3.37
CA LYS A 118 8.22 -19.35 -3.15
C LYS A 118 8.21 -20.78 -3.67
N TYR A 119 7.20 -21.57 -3.31
CA TYR A 119 7.06 -22.96 -3.74
C TYR A 119 7.01 -23.09 -5.26
N LEU A 120 6.18 -22.29 -5.95
CA LEU A 120 6.06 -22.36 -7.41
C LEU A 120 7.38 -22.03 -8.10
N LYS A 121 8.09 -21.01 -7.63
CA LYS A 121 9.42 -20.65 -8.16
C LYS A 121 10.44 -21.77 -7.96
N GLU A 122 10.45 -22.42 -6.78
CA GLU A 122 11.36 -23.54 -6.52
C GLU A 122 10.97 -24.80 -7.31
N LYS A 123 9.67 -25.04 -7.51
CA LYS A 123 9.12 -26.15 -8.30
C LYS A 123 9.47 -26.03 -9.78
N GLU A 124 9.53 -24.82 -10.32
CA GLU A 124 10.02 -24.56 -11.68
C GLU A 124 11.48 -25.00 -11.85
N ALA A 125 12.33 -24.73 -10.84
CA ALA A 125 13.75 -25.15 -10.85
C ALA A 125 13.93 -26.64 -10.50
N ASN A 126 13.03 -27.20 -9.69
CA ASN A 126 13.05 -28.60 -9.27
C ASN A 126 11.64 -29.21 -9.36
N PRO A 127 11.27 -29.80 -10.51
CA PRO A 127 9.95 -30.42 -10.69
C PRO A 127 9.63 -31.54 -9.71
N ALA A 128 10.64 -32.16 -9.06
CA ALA A 128 10.44 -33.19 -8.04
C ALA A 128 10.24 -32.64 -6.62
N LEU A 129 10.24 -31.32 -6.42
CA LEU A 129 10.09 -30.69 -5.11
C LEU A 129 8.81 -31.17 -4.39
N PRO A 130 8.92 -31.77 -3.19
CA PRO A 130 7.76 -32.23 -2.43
C PRO A 130 6.92 -31.04 -1.93
N VAL A 131 5.63 -31.26 -1.78
CA VAL A 131 4.70 -30.26 -1.21
C VAL A 131 4.85 -30.26 0.31
N ASN A 132 5.03 -29.09 0.92
CA ASN A 132 4.97 -28.97 2.37
C ASN A 132 3.51 -29.20 2.84
N PRO A 133 3.25 -30.12 3.79
CA PRO A 133 1.89 -30.39 4.28
C PRO A 133 1.13 -29.12 4.73
N ALA A 134 1.83 -28.13 5.30
CA ALA A 134 1.25 -26.88 5.76
C ALA A 134 0.70 -25.98 4.63
N MET A 135 1.05 -26.25 3.37
CA MET A 135 0.55 -25.52 2.20
C MET A 135 -0.30 -26.36 1.25
N GLN A 136 -0.60 -27.61 1.63
CA GLN A 136 -1.30 -28.55 0.75
C GLN A 136 -2.67 -28.03 0.32
N HIS A 137 -3.38 -27.28 1.18
CA HIS A 137 -4.67 -26.68 0.85
C HIS A 137 -4.60 -25.63 -0.25
N LEU A 138 -3.46 -24.94 -0.40
CA LEU A 138 -3.25 -23.92 -1.46
C LEU A 138 -3.08 -24.54 -2.84
N LEU A 139 -2.82 -25.84 -2.92
CA LEU A 139 -2.68 -26.58 -4.17
C LEU A 139 -3.94 -27.38 -4.52
N GLN A 140 -4.98 -27.34 -3.68
CA GLN A 140 -6.26 -27.95 -3.99
C GLN A 140 -7.00 -27.18 -5.08
N VAL A 141 -7.82 -27.89 -5.85
CA VAL A 141 -8.67 -27.28 -6.88
C VAL A 141 -10.12 -27.66 -6.59
N PRO A 142 -10.99 -26.72 -6.16
CA PRO A 142 -10.69 -25.31 -5.91
C PRO A 142 -9.89 -25.08 -4.61
N VAL A 143 -9.14 -23.97 -4.55
CA VAL A 143 -8.49 -23.50 -3.31
C VAL A 143 -9.58 -23.04 -2.33
N PRO A 144 -9.55 -23.44 -1.04
CA PRO A 144 -10.55 -23.02 -0.06
C PRO A 144 -10.63 -21.50 0.09
N TYR A 145 -11.85 -20.96 0.14
CA TYR A 145 -12.07 -19.51 0.19
C TYR A 145 -11.55 -18.86 1.46
N PHE A 146 -11.03 -17.65 1.32
CA PHE A 146 -10.45 -16.87 2.41
C PHE A 146 -11.50 -16.09 3.20
N THR A 147 -12.44 -15.43 2.52
CA THR A 147 -13.41 -14.51 3.11
C THR A 147 -14.26 -15.15 4.20
N PRO A 148 -14.74 -16.41 4.06
CA PRO A 148 -15.48 -17.09 5.14
C PRO A 148 -14.62 -17.41 6.38
N THR A 149 -13.30 -17.40 6.27
CA THR A 149 -12.37 -17.63 7.39
C THR A 149 -12.09 -16.35 8.20
N LEU A 150 -12.64 -15.21 7.81
CA LEU A 150 -12.46 -13.97 8.56
C LEU A 150 -13.46 -13.90 9.70
N ASP A 151 -12.96 -13.67 10.92
CA ASP A 151 -13.80 -13.49 12.10
C ASP A 151 -14.75 -12.27 11.91
N PRO A 152 -16.07 -12.47 11.94
CA PRO A 152 -17.03 -11.39 11.76
C PRO A 152 -17.08 -10.41 12.92
N SER A 153 -16.61 -10.81 14.11
CA SER A 153 -16.61 -9.97 15.32
C SER A 153 -15.51 -8.92 15.33
N LEU A 154 -14.44 -9.11 14.54
CA LEU A 154 -13.36 -8.15 14.45
C LEU A 154 -13.84 -6.85 13.78
N PRO A 155 -13.57 -5.67 14.37
CA PRO A 155 -13.99 -4.41 13.80
C PRO A 155 -13.27 -4.14 12.47
N ASN A 156 -13.96 -3.40 11.60
CA ASN A 156 -13.35 -2.91 10.37
C ASN A 156 -12.24 -1.91 10.67
N VAL A 157 -11.21 -1.90 9.84
CA VAL A 157 -10.15 -0.91 9.88
C VAL A 157 -10.51 0.25 8.96
N THR A 158 -10.59 1.46 9.51
CA THR A 158 -10.89 2.68 8.75
C THR A 158 -9.61 3.51 8.50
N TYR A 159 -9.39 3.87 7.25
CA TYR A 159 -8.29 4.71 6.80
C TYR A 159 -8.79 6.03 6.20
N HIS A 160 -8.18 7.12 6.63
CA HIS A 160 -8.44 8.47 6.12
C HIS A 160 -7.33 8.85 5.14
N ILE A 161 -7.69 9.07 3.88
CA ILE A 161 -6.75 9.38 2.82
C ILE A 161 -6.67 10.87 2.64
N TYR A 162 -5.46 11.44 2.71
CA TYR A 162 -5.20 12.85 2.45
C TYR A 162 -4.28 13.00 1.26
N ARG A 163 -4.58 13.97 0.41
CA ARG A 163 -3.77 14.26 -0.77
C ARG A 163 -2.93 15.51 -0.54
N ASN A 164 -1.65 15.44 -0.91
CA ASN A 164 -0.79 16.61 -1.04
C ASN A 164 -0.05 16.56 -2.38
N ALA A 165 0.31 17.71 -2.91
CA ALA A 165 1.10 17.84 -4.13
C ALA A 165 2.27 18.78 -3.87
N ASP A 166 3.45 18.43 -4.39
CA ASP A 166 4.67 19.22 -4.31
C ASP A 166 5.31 19.23 -5.70
N GLY A 167 5.49 20.40 -6.29
CA GLY A 167 6.05 20.51 -7.64
C GLY A 167 5.79 21.85 -8.31
N SER A 168 6.42 22.03 -9.46
CA SER A 168 6.31 23.21 -10.32
C SER A 168 5.80 22.77 -11.69
N LEU A 169 5.04 23.62 -12.37
CA LEU A 169 4.49 23.35 -13.71
C LEU A 169 5.54 22.80 -14.69
N MET A 170 6.80 23.23 -14.58
CA MET A 170 7.86 22.84 -15.52
C MET A 170 8.58 21.52 -15.18
N HIS A 171 8.57 21.07 -13.92
CA HIS A 171 9.40 19.94 -13.46
C HIS A 171 8.59 18.68 -13.11
N GLY A 172 7.27 18.74 -13.34
CA GLY A 172 6.31 17.74 -12.91
C GLY A 172 5.84 17.96 -11.47
N THR A 173 4.78 17.24 -11.13
CA THR A 173 4.15 17.27 -9.82
C THR A 173 4.41 15.94 -9.12
N LEU A 174 4.88 16.01 -7.88
CA LEU A 174 4.95 14.85 -7.01
C LEU A 174 3.74 14.81 -6.10
N LEU A 175 2.96 13.77 -6.26
CA LEU A 175 1.71 13.54 -5.56
C LEU A 175 1.96 12.61 -4.38
N TYR A 176 1.33 12.93 -3.27
CA TYR A 176 1.39 12.19 -2.03
C TYR A 176 -0.02 11.87 -1.54
N PHE A 177 -0.33 10.58 -1.40
CA PHE A 177 -1.55 10.12 -0.76
C PHE A 177 -1.18 9.51 0.60
N LYS A 178 -1.47 10.27 1.67
CA LYS A 178 -1.17 9.89 3.04
C LYS A 178 -2.34 9.12 3.61
N VAL A 179 -2.09 7.88 4.01
CA VAL A 179 -3.03 7.01 4.71
C VAL A 179 -2.89 7.28 6.20
N LYS A 180 -3.97 7.70 6.85
CA LYS A 180 -3.99 7.99 8.28
C LYS A 180 -5.03 7.15 8.99
N THR A 181 -4.83 6.91 10.28
CA THR A 181 -5.84 6.32 11.16
C THR A 181 -7.07 7.20 11.34
N GLU A 182 -8.12 6.59 11.86
CA GLU A 182 -9.30 7.26 12.41
C GLU A 182 -9.04 7.93 13.78
N THR A 183 -7.96 7.54 14.49
CA THR A 183 -7.60 8.11 15.80
C THR A 183 -7.41 9.63 15.78
N ASP A 184 -7.59 10.29 16.93
CA ASP A 184 -7.52 11.75 17.08
C ASP A 184 -6.18 12.34 16.60
N ASP A 185 -5.07 11.65 16.89
CA ASP A 185 -3.73 12.05 16.46
C ASP A 185 -3.52 11.97 14.94
N ARG A 186 -4.40 11.26 14.22
CA ARG A 186 -4.40 11.03 12.76
C ARG A 186 -2.99 10.79 12.19
N GLN A 187 -2.27 9.84 12.79
CA GLN A 187 -0.91 9.51 12.42
C GLN A 187 -0.86 8.97 10.99
N THR A 188 0.20 9.31 10.24
CA THR A 188 0.39 8.77 8.89
C THR A 188 0.98 7.38 9.00
N LEU A 189 0.31 6.39 8.42
CA LEU A 189 0.72 4.98 8.41
C LEU A 189 1.42 4.61 7.12
N TYR A 190 0.89 5.09 5.99
CA TYR A 190 1.44 4.84 4.67
C TYR A 190 1.42 6.11 3.84
N THR A 191 2.31 6.18 2.87
CA THR A 191 2.29 7.24 1.85
C THR A 191 2.48 6.61 0.47
N LEU A 192 1.49 6.78 -0.41
CA LEU A 192 1.69 6.54 -1.84
C LEU A 192 2.32 7.78 -2.46
N GLN A 193 3.47 7.61 -3.12
CA GLN A 193 4.15 8.63 -3.90
C GLN A 193 3.99 8.33 -5.40
N VAL A 194 3.57 9.34 -6.16
CA VAL A 194 3.42 9.25 -7.63
C VAL A 194 4.01 10.49 -8.28
N ARG A 195 4.94 10.32 -9.22
CA ARG A 195 5.49 11.43 -10.00
C ARG A 195 4.70 11.57 -11.29
N LYS A 196 4.06 12.72 -11.48
CA LYS A 196 3.39 13.11 -12.73
C LYS A 196 4.27 14.10 -13.48
N MET A 197 4.85 13.68 -14.61
CA MET A 197 5.56 14.59 -15.51
C MET A 197 4.56 15.32 -16.42
N PRO A 198 4.87 16.57 -16.85
CA PRO A 198 4.00 17.29 -17.79
C PRO A 198 3.88 16.52 -19.11
N ARG A 199 2.67 16.38 -19.67
CA ARG A 199 2.41 15.65 -20.94
C ARG A 199 2.75 14.16 -20.95
N TYR A 200 3.09 13.56 -19.82
CA TYR A 200 3.27 12.12 -19.68
C TYR A 200 2.22 11.53 -18.75
N GLN A 201 1.81 10.30 -19.05
CA GLN A 201 1.00 9.50 -18.13
C GLN A 201 1.84 9.05 -16.93
N MET A 202 1.17 8.88 -15.79
CA MET A 202 1.80 8.20 -14.64
C MET A 202 1.99 6.72 -14.99
N ASN A 203 3.22 6.25 -14.87
CA ASN A 203 3.59 4.86 -15.13
C ASN A 203 4.10 4.13 -13.88
N LEU A 204 4.35 4.86 -12.78
CA LEU A 204 4.87 4.31 -11.55
C LEU A 204 4.28 5.02 -10.34
N ALA A 205 3.78 4.23 -9.40
CA ALA A 205 3.46 4.65 -8.04
C ALA A 205 4.24 3.79 -7.05
N THR A 206 4.55 4.33 -5.87
CA THR A 206 5.27 3.60 -4.81
C THR A 206 4.58 3.82 -3.48
N LEU A 207 4.22 2.75 -2.79
CA LEU A 207 3.67 2.79 -1.44
C LEU A 207 4.82 2.60 -0.45
N HIS A 208 4.88 3.48 0.54
CA HIS A 208 5.86 3.44 1.60
C HIS A 208 5.16 3.32 2.95
N ARG A 209 5.72 2.52 3.85
CA ARG A 209 5.36 2.57 5.27
C ARG A 209 5.93 3.84 5.88
N ALA A 210 5.24 4.40 6.87
CA ALA A 210 5.68 5.66 7.47
C ALA A 210 7.05 5.54 8.16
N THR A 211 7.38 4.37 8.70
CA THR A 211 8.68 4.08 9.33
C THR A 211 9.80 3.82 8.32
N GLU A 212 9.46 3.64 7.04
CA GLU A 212 10.38 3.17 5.98
C GLU A 212 10.26 4.05 4.72
N PHE A 213 10.06 5.35 4.87
CA PHE A 213 9.72 6.26 3.76
C PHE A 213 10.73 6.29 2.58
N THR A 214 11.95 5.80 2.77
CA THR A 214 12.97 5.70 1.70
C THR A 214 12.92 4.39 0.94
N ASN A 215 12.24 3.36 1.48
CA ASN A 215 12.18 2.02 0.95
C ASN A 215 10.71 1.65 0.69
N PRO A 216 10.26 1.61 -0.58
CA PRO A 216 8.87 1.27 -0.87
C PRO A 216 8.58 -0.17 -0.47
N CYS A 217 7.43 -0.40 0.17
CA CYS A 217 6.94 -1.75 0.42
C CYS A 217 6.24 -2.35 -0.81
N ILE A 218 5.67 -1.49 -1.67
CA ILE A 218 5.06 -1.89 -2.94
C ILE A 218 5.41 -0.86 -4.02
N ALA A 219 5.86 -1.33 -5.18
CA ALA A 219 5.91 -0.52 -6.39
C ALA A 219 4.80 -0.97 -7.37
N VAL A 220 4.04 -0.02 -7.89
CA VAL A 220 2.94 -0.27 -8.81
C VAL A 220 3.30 0.28 -10.18
N LYS A 221 3.53 -0.62 -11.14
CA LYS A 221 3.63 -0.24 -12.55
C LYS A 221 2.23 -0.04 -13.09
N ILE A 222 1.99 1.15 -13.64
CA ILE A 222 0.69 1.55 -14.18
C ILE A 222 0.83 1.55 -15.69
N THR A 223 0.12 0.65 -16.37
CA THR A 223 0.22 0.56 -17.83
C THR A 223 -0.38 1.83 -18.46
N PRO A 224 0.39 2.56 -19.30
CA PRO A 224 -0.15 3.69 -20.04
C PRO A 224 -1.23 3.22 -21.02
N ILE A 225 -2.22 4.08 -21.28
CA ILE A 225 -3.23 3.82 -22.33
C ILE A 225 -2.86 4.57 -23.61
N ASP A 226 -3.24 4.07 -24.77
CA ASP A 226 -2.99 4.79 -26.03
C ASP A 226 -3.76 6.11 -26.10
N ARG A 227 -3.14 7.08 -26.78
CA ARG A 227 -3.42 8.52 -26.76
C ARG A 227 -4.91 8.87 -26.74
N TYR A 228 -5.40 9.35 -25.60
CA TYR A 228 -6.64 10.13 -25.51
C TYR A 228 -6.31 11.62 -25.45
N THR A 229 -7.01 12.42 -26.26
CA THR A 229 -6.97 13.90 -26.22
C THR A 229 -7.78 14.48 -25.06
N ASP A 230 -8.59 13.66 -24.37
CA ASP A 230 -9.46 14.07 -23.29
C ASP A 230 -8.91 13.58 -21.94
N LYS A 231 -8.47 14.53 -21.10
CA LYS A 231 -7.93 14.30 -19.75
C LYS A 231 -8.91 13.55 -18.85
N TYR A 232 -10.19 13.91 -18.91
CA TYR A 232 -11.22 13.32 -18.06
C TYR A 232 -11.41 11.85 -18.42
N LYS A 233 -11.59 11.55 -19.72
CA LYS A 233 -11.70 10.17 -20.22
C LYS A 233 -10.46 9.35 -19.86
N ALA A 234 -9.26 9.92 -20.03
CA ALA A 234 -8.02 9.22 -19.67
C ALA A 234 -7.93 8.85 -18.18
N GLY A 235 -8.46 9.69 -17.29
CA GLY A 235 -8.50 9.43 -15.85
C GLY A 235 -9.47 8.32 -15.45
N ILE A 236 -10.62 8.22 -16.13
CA ILE A 236 -11.64 7.20 -15.85
C ILE A 236 -11.45 5.87 -16.61
N THR A 237 -10.56 5.82 -17.60
CA THR A 237 -10.22 4.57 -18.30
C THR A 237 -9.39 3.64 -17.41
N GLY A 238 -9.94 2.44 -17.15
CA GLY A 238 -9.24 1.38 -16.45
C GLY A 238 -8.00 0.90 -17.22
N ARG A 239 -6.98 0.49 -16.48
CA ARG A 239 -5.68 0.06 -17.03
C ARG A 239 -5.10 -1.09 -16.21
N PRO A 240 -4.30 -1.97 -16.84
CA PRO A 240 -3.56 -2.99 -16.12
C PRO A 240 -2.61 -2.36 -15.10
N MET A 241 -2.44 -3.02 -13.97
CA MET A 241 -1.48 -2.64 -12.94
C MET A 241 -0.68 -3.86 -12.49
N GLU A 242 0.63 -3.71 -12.42
CA GLU A 242 1.54 -4.73 -11.90
C GLU A 242 2.07 -4.29 -10.53
N PHE A 243 1.92 -5.13 -9.53
CA PHE A 243 2.35 -4.86 -8.15
C PHE A 243 3.59 -5.67 -7.84
N LEU A 244 4.70 -4.98 -7.69
CA LEU A 244 5.97 -5.52 -7.24
C LEU A 244 6.04 -5.36 -5.72
N THR A 245 6.13 -6.48 -5.03
CA THR A 245 6.09 -6.58 -3.57
C THR A 245 7.31 -7.36 -3.08
N ALA A 246 7.36 -7.71 -1.80
CA ALA A 246 8.35 -8.66 -1.29
C ALA A 246 8.14 -10.12 -1.78
N SER A 247 6.99 -10.43 -2.41
CA SER A 247 6.74 -11.74 -3.01
C SER A 247 7.58 -11.89 -4.27
N PRO A 248 8.13 -13.09 -4.56
CA PRO A 248 8.80 -13.35 -5.83
C PRO A 248 7.84 -13.32 -7.02
N ARG A 249 6.52 -13.37 -6.78
CA ARG A 249 5.49 -13.28 -7.81
C ARG A 249 4.95 -11.85 -7.89
N THR A 250 4.81 -11.36 -9.12
CA THR A 250 4.09 -10.10 -9.39
C THR A 250 2.59 -10.34 -9.36
N ILE A 251 1.85 -9.49 -8.65
CA ILE A 251 0.39 -9.50 -8.68
C ILE A 251 -0.06 -8.62 -9.86
N LEU A 252 -0.89 -9.18 -10.73
CA LEU A 252 -1.42 -8.49 -11.91
C LEU A 252 -2.91 -8.21 -11.71
N GLU A 253 -3.27 -6.94 -11.64
CA GLU A 253 -4.66 -6.50 -11.69
C GLU A 253 -5.05 -6.12 -13.11
N GLN A 254 -6.06 -6.79 -13.64
CA GLN A 254 -6.51 -6.63 -15.02
C GLN A 254 -7.96 -6.14 -15.07
N PRO A 255 -8.25 -4.98 -15.70
CA PRO A 255 -9.63 -4.59 -15.98
C PRO A 255 -10.25 -5.53 -17.02
N ASP A 256 -11.55 -5.81 -16.90
CA ASP A 256 -12.29 -6.60 -17.88
C ASP A 256 -12.30 -5.94 -19.28
N ARG A 257 -12.21 -4.60 -19.32
CA ARG A 257 -12.27 -3.79 -20.57
C ARG A 257 -11.23 -2.69 -20.55
N LEU A 258 -10.47 -2.59 -21.64
CA LEU A 258 -9.43 -1.56 -21.86
C LEU A 258 -9.89 -0.43 -22.78
N ASP A 259 -10.87 -0.70 -23.63
CA ASP A 259 -11.35 0.19 -24.69
C ASP A 259 -12.48 1.13 -24.26
N LYS A 260 -12.89 1.07 -22.99
CA LYS A 260 -14.02 1.86 -22.45
C LYS A 260 -13.53 2.86 -21.40
N PRO A 261 -14.05 4.10 -21.40
CA PRO A 261 -13.69 5.12 -20.42
C PRO A 261 -14.39 4.87 -19.08
N THR A 262 -14.06 3.75 -18.45
CA THR A 262 -14.60 3.35 -17.16
C THR A 262 -13.60 2.43 -16.45
N TRP A 263 -13.53 2.51 -15.12
CA TRP A 263 -12.80 1.56 -14.30
C TRP A 263 -13.65 0.29 -14.16
N SER A 264 -13.80 -0.44 -15.27
CA SER A 264 -14.48 -1.73 -15.31
C SER A 264 -13.95 -2.68 -14.23
N PRO A 265 -14.69 -3.75 -13.86
CA PRO A 265 -14.22 -4.65 -12.81
C PRO A 265 -12.78 -5.08 -13.04
N ARG A 266 -11.93 -4.95 -12.01
CA ARG A 266 -10.50 -5.30 -12.09
C ARG A 266 -10.25 -6.56 -11.30
N ARG A 267 -9.64 -7.55 -11.93
CA ARG A 267 -9.46 -8.89 -11.37
C ARG A 267 -8.00 -9.18 -11.12
N PHE A 268 -7.72 -9.93 -10.07
CA PHE A 268 -6.38 -10.41 -9.76
C PHE A 268 -6.44 -11.73 -9.00
N ASN A 269 -5.29 -12.41 -8.96
CA ASN A 269 -5.10 -13.59 -8.14
C ASN A 269 -4.20 -13.25 -6.95
N PHE A 270 -4.52 -13.80 -5.79
CA PHE A 270 -3.73 -13.65 -4.57
C PHE A 270 -3.87 -14.93 -3.72
N ALA A 271 -2.75 -15.52 -3.32
CA ALA A 271 -2.68 -16.81 -2.62
C ALA A 271 -3.52 -17.90 -3.29
N GLY A 272 -3.47 -17.99 -4.62
CA GLY A 272 -4.23 -18.97 -5.41
C GLY A 272 -5.74 -18.69 -5.56
N ARG A 273 -6.24 -17.60 -4.98
CA ARG A 273 -7.67 -17.22 -5.00
C ARG A 273 -7.94 -16.05 -5.94
N GLN A 274 -9.19 -15.94 -6.41
CA GLN A 274 -9.61 -14.89 -7.32
C GLN A 274 -10.32 -13.75 -6.58
N PHE A 275 -9.92 -12.52 -6.89
CA PHE A 275 -10.52 -11.32 -6.34
C PHE A 275 -10.96 -10.37 -7.45
N VAL A 276 -11.97 -9.55 -7.16
CA VAL A 276 -12.47 -8.54 -8.07
C VAL A 276 -12.76 -7.22 -7.36
N TRP A 277 -12.24 -6.14 -7.92
CA TRP A 277 -12.66 -4.78 -7.64
C TRP A 277 -13.88 -4.45 -8.50
N VAL A 278 -14.98 -4.00 -7.90
CA VAL A 278 -16.21 -3.59 -8.59
C VAL A 278 -16.61 -2.18 -8.20
N THR A 279 -17.28 -1.47 -9.11
CA THR A 279 -17.85 -0.15 -8.83
C THR A 279 -19.34 -0.34 -8.55
N GLU A 280 -19.77 -0.16 -7.30
CA GLU A 280 -21.19 -0.28 -6.89
C GLU A 280 -21.95 1.07 -6.90
N GLY A 281 -21.23 2.18 -7.07
CA GLY A 281 -21.77 3.53 -7.12
C GLY A 281 -21.28 4.32 -8.32
N LYS A 282 -20.91 5.58 -8.11
CA LYS A 282 -20.42 6.44 -9.20
C LYS A 282 -19.05 5.97 -9.70
N GLU A 283 -18.75 6.19 -10.98
CA GLU A 283 -17.50 5.73 -11.62
C GLU A 283 -16.23 6.21 -10.89
N HIS A 284 -16.32 7.37 -10.25
CA HIS A 284 -15.22 7.96 -9.52
C HIS A 284 -15.11 7.47 -8.09
N GLU A 285 -16.03 6.68 -7.52
CA GLU A 285 -15.96 6.15 -6.14
C GLU A 285 -14.87 5.08 -5.95
N PRO A 286 -14.37 4.85 -4.72
CA PRO A 286 -13.48 3.73 -4.46
C PRO A 286 -14.16 2.41 -4.83
N GLN A 287 -13.44 1.50 -5.49
CA GLN A 287 -14.03 0.21 -5.85
C GLN A 287 -14.17 -0.67 -4.61
N VAL A 288 -15.20 -1.52 -4.59
CA VAL A 288 -15.44 -2.53 -3.57
C VAL A 288 -14.70 -3.81 -3.95
N LEU A 289 -14.02 -4.45 -2.99
CA LEU A 289 -13.34 -5.72 -3.18
C LEU A 289 -14.20 -6.89 -2.72
N TYR A 290 -14.23 -7.93 -3.55
CA TYR A 290 -14.79 -9.23 -3.23
C TYR A 290 -13.83 -10.36 -3.61
N GLU A 291 -13.91 -11.46 -2.88
CA GLU A 291 -13.45 -12.76 -3.34
C GLU A 291 -14.49 -13.38 -4.28
N VAL A 292 -14.04 -14.17 -5.26
CA VAL A 292 -14.87 -14.68 -6.34
C VAL A 292 -14.70 -16.20 -6.47
N GLU A 293 -15.83 -16.89 -6.58
CA GLU A 293 -15.89 -18.33 -6.84
C GLU A 293 -15.76 -18.65 -8.32
N LYS A 294 -16.49 -17.90 -9.15
CA LYS A 294 -16.58 -18.16 -10.59
C LYS A 294 -16.68 -16.86 -11.36
N VAL A 295 -16.04 -16.83 -12.54
CA VAL A 295 -16.11 -15.74 -13.52
C VAL A 295 -16.54 -16.32 -14.86
N TRP A 296 -17.47 -15.66 -15.55
CA TRP A 296 -17.90 -16.06 -16.89
C TRP A 296 -18.14 -14.84 -17.78
N PRO A 297 -18.02 -14.97 -19.12
CA PRO A 297 -18.41 -13.91 -20.05
C PRO A 297 -19.88 -13.55 -19.86
N LYS A 298 -20.21 -12.26 -19.87
CA LYS A 298 -21.60 -11.81 -19.84
C LYS A 298 -22.33 -12.27 -21.11
N PRO A 299 -23.45 -13.01 -21.02
CA PRO A 299 -24.22 -13.40 -22.20
C PRO A 299 -24.59 -12.20 -23.08
N GLY A 300 -24.39 -12.33 -24.39
CA GLY A 300 -24.67 -11.27 -25.36
C GLY A 300 -23.68 -10.10 -25.38
N SER A 301 -22.65 -10.07 -24.51
CA SER A 301 -21.65 -9.00 -24.51
C SER A 301 -20.58 -9.21 -25.58
N LYS A 302 -20.50 -8.30 -26.56
CA LYS A 302 -19.38 -8.22 -27.53
C LYS A 302 -18.15 -7.46 -27.00
N THR A 303 -18.23 -6.85 -25.82
CA THR A 303 -17.21 -5.94 -25.29
C THR A 303 -16.36 -6.57 -24.19
N GLY A 304 -16.25 -7.90 -24.12
CA GLY A 304 -15.45 -8.59 -23.09
C GLY A 304 -15.93 -8.45 -21.64
N LYS A 305 -17.14 -7.94 -21.37
CA LYS A 305 -17.70 -7.87 -20.01
C LYS A 305 -17.79 -9.27 -19.41
N LYS A 306 -17.47 -9.38 -18.12
CA LYS A 306 -17.61 -10.62 -17.37
C LYS A 306 -18.54 -10.43 -16.17
N GLU A 307 -19.25 -11.49 -15.86
CA GLU A 307 -20.04 -11.64 -14.64
C GLU A 307 -19.28 -12.54 -13.65
N HIS A 308 -19.67 -12.48 -12.38
CA HIS A 308 -18.97 -13.22 -11.33
C HIS A 308 -19.91 -13.58 -10.17
N LYS A 309 -19.56 -14.65 -9.47
CA LYS A 309 -20.20 -15.08 -8.22
C LYS A 309 -19.31 -14.73 -7.04
N VAL A 310 -19.77 -13.79 -6.20
CA VAL A 310 -19.06 -13.33 -4.99
C VAL A 310 -19.12 -14.39 -3.90
N VAL A 311 -18.04 -14.48 -3.12
CA VAL A 311 -17.97 -15.31 -1.90
C VAL A 311 -17.88 -14.41 -0.68
N GLY A 312 -18.81 -14.58 0.26
CA GLY A 312 -18.79 -13.90 1.54
C GLY A 312 -19.06 -12.39 1.46
N ARG A 313 -18.47 -11.64 2.39
CA ARG A 313 -18.69 -10.20 2.60
C ARG A 313 -17.68 -9.32 1.84
N LYS A 314 -17.96 -8.02 1.77
CA LYS A 314 -17.01 -6.99 1.28
C LYS A 314 -15.71 -7.05 2.06
N LEU A 315 -14.57 -7.03 1.35
CA LEU A 315 -13.24 -7.02 1.96
C LEU A 315 -12.67 -5.62 2.09
N CYS A 316 -12.96 -4.74 1.12
CA CYS A 316 -12.52 -3.34 1.11
C CYS A 316 -13.54 -2.49 0.36
N TRP A 317 -13.88 -1.31 0.89
CA TRP A 317 -14.81 -0.36 0.28
C TRP A 317 -14.48 1.06 0.75
N GLY A 318 -15.20 2.06 0.27
CA GLY A 318 -14.96 3.41 0.73
C GLY A 318 -15.78 4.45 0.02
N GLU A 319 -15.44 5.70 0.30
CA GLU A 319 -16.09 6.89 -0.24
C GLU A 319 -15.04 7.97 -0.51
N TYR A 320 -15.16 8.68 -1.63
CA TYR A 320 -14.38 9.91 -1.84
C TYR A 320 -15.11 11.09 -1.21
N LYS A 321 -14.34 11.98 -0.59
CA LYS A 321 -14.86 13.23 -0.02
C LYS A 321 -14.53 14.36 -0.99
N VAL A 322 -15.56 14.94 -1.62
CA VAL A 322 -15.41 16.06 -2.55
C VAL A 322 -15.06 17.33 -1.76
N GLY A 323 -14.11 18.13 -2.27
CA GLY A 323 -13.85 19.50 -1.79
C GLY A 323 -12.97 19.64 -0.54
N MET A 324 -12.47 18.56 0.06
CA MET A 324 -11.62 18.62 1.27
C MET A 324 -10.18 18.13 1.02
N LYS A 325 -9.23 18.55 1.86
CA LYS A 325 -7.86 17.97 1.91
C LYS A 325 -7.89 16.45 2.15
N LYS A 326 -8.95 15.96 2.79
CA LYS A 326 -9.29 14.54 2.92
C LYS A 326 -9.89 14.10 1.59
N ALA A 327 -9.17 13.26 0.87
CA ALA A 327 -9.54 12.78 -0.44
C ALA A 327 -10.53 11.61 -0.35
N ALA A 328 -10.30 10.66 0.56
CA ALA A 328 -11.14 9.45 0.68
C ALA A 328 -11.21 8.94 2.12
N VAL A 329 -12.19 8.08 2.37
CA VAL A 329 -12.21 7.12 3.47
C VAL A 329 -12.24 5.73 2.86
N LEU A 330 -11.36 4.85 3.31
CA LEU A 330 -11.38 3.43 2.95
C LEU A 330 -11.64 2.62 4.21
N HIS A 331 -12.51 1.62 4.09
CA HIS A 331 -12.78 0.64 5.12
C HIS A 331 -12.30 -0.71 4.62
N MET A 332 -11.62 -1.45 5.49
CA MET A 332 -11.20 -2.82 5.25
C MET A 332 -11.77 -3.70 6.33
N VAL A 333 -12.22 -4.89 5.96
CA VAL A 333 -12.77 -5.84 6.92
C VAL A 333 -11.73 -6.22 7.98
N GLY A 334 -12.17 -6.46 9.21
CA GLY A 334 -11.30 -6.98 10.28
C GLY A 334 -10.66 -8.32 9.89
N GLY A 335 -9.44 -8.56 10.40
CA GLY A 335 -8.72 -9.82 10.20
C GLY A 335 -7.89 -9.93 8.91
N LEU A 336 -7.88 -8.91 8.04
CA LEU A 336 -6.90 -8.84 6.95
C LEU A 336 -5.51 -8.56 7.52
N ASP A 337 -4.49 -9.32 7.08
CA ASP A 337 -3.10 -9.08 7.48
C ASP A 337 -2.51 -7.83 6.79
N GLN A 338 -1.42 -7.32 7.35
CA GLN A 338 -0.74 -6.12 6.89
C GLN A 338 -0.33 -6.20 5.42
N TYR A 339 0.15 -7.36 4.98
CA TYR A 339 0.63 -7.54 3.60
C TYR A 339 -0.50 -7.36 2.59
N PHE A 340 -1.66 -7.99 2.85
CA PHE A 340 -2.82 -7.83 1.99
C PHE A 340 -3.38 -6.41 2.05
N ARG A 341 -3.49 -5.81 3.25
CA ARG A 341 -3.93 -4.40 3.40
C ARG A 341 -3.05 -3.43 2.62
N GLU A 342 -1.73 -3.63 2.61
CA GLU A 342 -0.78 -2.82 1.83
C GLU A 342 -1.07 -2.92 0.33
N HIS A 343 -1.34 -4.13 -0.20
CA HIS A 343 -1.75 -4.31 -1.59
C HIS A 343 -3.06 -3.57 -1.91
N LEU A 344 -4.07 -3.68 -1.05
CA LEU A 344 -5.36 -3.01 -1.24
C LEU A 344 -5.22 -1.48 -1.25
N LEU A 345 -4.40 -0.93 -0.34
CA LEU A 345 -4.06 0.49 -0.31
C LEU A 345 -3.32 0.92 -1.58
N ALA A 346 -2.30 0.17 -2.00
CA ALA A 346 -1.55 0.48 -3.21
C ALA A 346 -2.45 0.52 -4.45
N SER A 347 -3.39 -0.43 -4.56
CA SER A 347 -4.35 -0.52 -5.67
C SER A 347 -5.30 0.67 -5.71
N GLN A 348 -6.02 0.93 -4.61
CA GLN A 348 -7.01 2.02 -4.55
C GLN A 348 -6.38 3.39 -4.70
N LEU A 349 -5.22 3.64 -4.09
CA LEU A 349 -4.56 4.93 -4.16
C LEU A 349 -3.93 5.18 -5.53
N SER A 350 -3.39 4.14 -6.19
CA SER A 350 -2.84 4.28 -7.55
C SER A 350 -3.95 4.58 -8.55
N ARG A 351 -5.09 3.88 -8.45
CA ARG A 351 -6.30 4.22 -9.20
C ARG A 351 -6.74 5.66 -8.92
N HIS A 352 -6.76 6.08 -7.66
CA HIS A 352 -7.16 7.45 -7.31
C HIS A 352 -6.23 8.50 -7.90
N ALA A 353 -4.91 8.26 -7.90
CA ALA A 353 -3.94 9.12 -8.54
C ALA A 353 -4.26 9.28 -10.03
N VAL A 354 -4.51 8.17 -10.74
CA VAL A 354 -4.90 8.17 -12.16
C VAL A 354 -6.21 8.93 -12.38
N LEU A 355 -7.25 8.67 -11.59
CA LEU A 355 -8.55 9.34 -11.69
C LEU A 355 -8.43 10.86 -11.60
N VAL A 356 -7.67 11.35 -10.63
CA VAL A 356 -7.58 12.79 -10.34
C VAL A 356 -6.60 13.51 -11.25
N HIS A 357 -5.46 12.89 -11.54
CA HIS A 357 -4.34 13.57 -12.20
C HIS A 357 -4.14 13.17 -13.65
N GLY A 358 -4.72 12.05 -14.09
CA GLY A 358 -4.93 11.68 -15.50
C GLY A 358 -3.76 11.97 -16.46
N HIS A 359 -4.11 12.12 -17.73
CA HIS A 359 -3.19 12.67 -18.73
C HIS A 359 -3.44 14.18 -18.83
N ASP A 360 -2.40 15.00 -18.67
CA ASP A 360 -2.49 16.42 -19.00
C ASP A 360 -2.19 16.57 -20.50
N THR A 361 -3.11 17.16 -21.24
CA THR A 361 -2.89 17.58 -22.64
C THR A 361 -1.87 18.69 -22.73
#